data_AF-A0A7C2J5A3-F1
#
_entry.id   AF-A0A7C2J5A3-F1
#
_cell.length_a   1.000
_cell.length_b   1.000
_cell.length_c   1.000
_cell.angle_alpha   90.00
_cell.angle_beta   90.00
_cell.angle_gamma   90.00
#
_symmetry.space_group_name_H-M   'P 1'
#
loop_
_entity.id
_entity.type
_entity.pdbx_description
1 polymer ?
#
loop_
_entity_poly.entity_id
_entity_poly.type
_entity_poly.pdbx_seq_one_letter_code
_entity_poly.pdbx_strand_id
1 'polypeptide(L)'
;MPGDERIRQLARLLGLPRDADAALVAAQAAARPGDLAAALVAEAAENDDVTSTAAALEYLELRLRFFGATLPPPAQEEVRRRFAVLVAAWDRLGAQRPGDHDRS
;
A
#
# COMPACT_ATOMS: atom_id res chain seq x y z
N MET A 1 0.89 -22.24 4.27
CA MET A 1 0.63 -21.57 5.57
C MET A 1 0.47 -20.08 5.32
N PRO A 2 -0.56 -19.40 5.87
CA PRO A 2 -0.79 -17.96 5.65
C PRO A 2 0.37 -17.05 6.08
N GLY A 3 1.17 -17.47 7.05
CA GLY A 3 2.37 -16.74 7.51
C GLY A 3 3.40 -16.56 6.41
N ASP A 4 3.75 -17.64 5.69
CA ASP A 4 4.75 -17.60 4.62
C ASP A 4 4.31 -16.70 3.46
N GLU A 5 3.01 -16.63 3.20
CA GLU A 5 2.47 -15.77 2.16
C GLU A 5 2.59 -14.28 2.51
N ARG A 6 2.24 -13.90 3.74
CA ARG A 6 2.39 -12.52 4.23
C ARG A 6 3.83 -12.04 4.13
N ILE A 7 4.78 -12.86 4.57
CA ILE A 7 6.20 -12.55 4.52
C ILE A 7 6.67 -12.36 3.08
N ARG A 8 6.30 -13.27 2.17
CA ARG A 8 6.65 -13.13 0.75
C ARG A 8 6.07 -11.86 0.12
N GLN A 9 4.83 -11.51 0.45
CA GLN A 9 4.22 -10.29 -0.09
C GLN A 9 4.88 -9.03 0.46
N LEU A 10 5.19 -8.97 1.76
CA LEU A 10 5.93 -7.85 2.35
C LEU A 10 7.34 -7.73 1.77
N ALA A 11 8.05 -8.85 1.60
CA ALA A 11 9.36 -8.86 0.97
C ALA A 11 9.29 -8.26 -0.44
N ARG A 12 8.30 -8.68 -1.26
CA ARG A 12 8.07 -8.13 -2.60
C ARG A 12 7.80 -6.62 -2.56
N LEU A 13 6.88 -6.16 -1.71
CA LEU A 13 6.51 -4.74 -1.61
C LEU A 13 7.68 -3.85 -1.19
N LEU A 14 8.60 -4.37 -0.37
CA LEU A 14 9.76 -3.64 0.15
C LEU A 14 11.02 -3.81 -0.70
N GLY A 15 10.94 -4.56 -1.82
CA GLY A 15 12.08 -4.85 -2.69
C GLY A 15 13.15 -5.73 -2.03
N LEU A 16 12.77 -6.58 -1.09
CA LEU A 16 13.66 -7.51 -0.40
C LEU A 16 13.82 -8.82 -1.18
N PRO A 17 14.91 -9.57 -0.97
CA PRO A 17 15.07 -10.91 -1.54
C PRO A 17 13.90 -11.84 -1.21
N ARG A 18 13.54 -12.73 -2.14
CA ARG A 18 12.40 -13.64 -1.99
C ARG A 18 12.60 -14.67 -0.87
N ASP A 19 13.85 -15.01 -0.59
CA ASP A 19 14.34 -15.91 0.45
C ASP A 19 14.75 -15.16 1.73
N ALA A 20 14.44 -13.86 1.83
CA ALA A 20 14.70 -13.09 3.04
C ALA A 20 13.99 -13.71 4.25
N ASP A 21 14.71 -13.73 5.38
CA ASP A 21 14.19 -14.24 6.64
C ASP A 21 12.96 -13.45 7.13
N ALA A 22 12.02 -14.15 7.77
CA ALA A 22 10.77 -13.56 8.22
C ALA A 22 10.96 -12.45 9.26
N ALA A 23 11.94 -12.56 10.16
CA ALA A 23 12.24 -11.54 11.14
C ALA A 23 12.85 -10.30 10.48
N LEU A 24 13.71 -10.49 9.46
CA LEU A 24 14.24 -9.39 8.65
C LEU A 24 13.10 -8.65 7.93
N VAL A 25 12.19 -9.38 7.27
CA VAL A 25 11.07 -8.77 6.56
C VAL A 25 10.17 -7.97 7.50
N ALA A 26 9.81 -8.53 8.65
CA ALA A 26 9.00 -7.84 9.66
C ALA A 26 9.70 -6.58 10.19
N ALA A 27 11.00 -6.67 10.47
CA ALA A 27 11.80 -5.52 10.93
C ALA A 27 11.87 -4.42 9.86
N GLN A 28 12.09 -4.77 8.60
CA GLN A 28 12.12 -3.82 7.49
C GLN A 28 10.75 -3.16 7.27
N ALA A 29 9.66 -3.94 7.35
CA ALA A 29 8.31 -3.41 7.21
C ALA A 29 7.96 -2.42 8.33
N ALA A 30 8.43 -2.67 9.55
CA ALA A 30 8.26 -1.76 10.68
C ALA A 30 9.15 -0.50 10.59
N ALA A 31 10.37 -0.63 10.06
CA ALA A 31 11.33 0.47 9.94
C ALA A 31 11.05 1.41 8.75
N ARG A 32 10.31 0.94 7.74
CA ARG A 32 10.08 1.67 6.48
C ARG A 32 8.59 1.82 6.14
N PRO A 33 7.75 2.38 7.05
CA PRO A 33 6.32 2.49 6.83
C PRO A 33 5.96 3.42 5.66
N GLY A 34 6.82 4.40 5.34
CA GLY A 34 6.64 5.27 4.17
C GLY A 34 6.76 4.52 2.85
N ASP A 35 7.77 3.65 2.72
CA ASP A 35 8.00 2.85 1.51
C ASP A 35 6.89 1.81 1.34
N LEU A 36 6.45 1.19 2.44
CA LEU A 36 5.32 0.27 2.43
C LEU A 36 4.03 0.98 2.01
N ALA A 37 3.76 2.17 2.54
CA ALA A 37 2.60 2.96 2.14
C ALA A 37 2.64 3.31 0.64
N ALA A 38 3.80 3.73 0.12
CA ALA A 38 3.96 4.03 -1.30
C ALA A 38 3.74 2.80 -2.19
N ALA A 39 4.29 1.64 -1.81
CA ALA A 39 4.08 0.38 -2.52
C ALA A 39 2.60 -0.04 -2.52
N LEU A 40 1.89 0.14 -1.39
CA LEU A 40 0.47 -0.16 -1.30
C LEU A 40 -0.39 0.81 -2.13
N VAL A 41 -0.01 2.09 -2.25
CA VAL A 41 -0.70 3.03 -3.14
C VAL A 41 -0.51 2.64 -4.60
N ALA A 42 0.71 2.23 -5.00
CA ALA A 42 0.95 1.72 -6.34
C ALA A 42 0.11 0.47 -6.64
N GLU A 43 0.07 -0.49 -5.70
CA GLU A 43 -0.76 -1.69 -5.82
C GLU A 43 -2.26 -1.36 -5.91
N ALA A 44 -2.72 -0.36 -5.15
CA ALA A 44 -4.10 0.12 -5.20
C ALA A 44 -4.41 0.80 -6.55
N ALA A 45 -3.49 1.60 -7.09
CA ALA A 45 -3.69 2.29 -8.38
C ALA A 45 -3.71 1.33 -9.59
N GLU A 46 -3.08 0.16 -9.47
CA GLU A 46 -3.10 -0.91 -10.48
C GLU A 46 -4.31 -1.85 -10.35
N ASN A 47 -5.10 -1.71 -9.28
CA ASN A 47 -6.25 -2.57 -9.04
C ASN A 47 -7.53 -1.94 -9.63
N ASP A 48 -8.13 -2.62 -10.62
CA ASP A 48 -9.34 -2.16 -11.32
C ASP A 48 -10.55 -1.94 -10.39
N ASP A 49 -10.60 -2.62 -9.24
CA ASP A 49 -11.67 -2.43 -8.24
C ASP A 49 -11.49 -1.13 -7.43
N VAL A 50 -10.31 -0.50 -7.46
CA VAL A 50 -10.00 0.73 -6.72
C VAL A 50 -10.22 1.94 -7.62
N THR A 51 -11.46 2.41 -7.63
CA THR A 51 -11.92 3.49 -8.53
C THR A 51 -12.02 4.86 -7.88
N SER A 52 -11.74 4.97 -6.57
CA SER A 52 -11.84 6.22 -5.82
C SER A 52 -10.92 6.24 -4.61
N THR A 53 -10.73 7.43 -4.04
CA THR A 53 -10.03 7.59 -2.75
C THR A 53 -10.63 6.73 -1.64
N ALA A 54 -11.98 6.64 -1.56
CA ALA A 54 -12.64 5.81 -0.56
C ALA A 54 -12.31 4.32 -0.75
N ALA A 55 -12.40 3.83 -1.98
CA ALA A 55 -12.04 2.44 -2.32
C ALA A 55 -10.57 2.14 -2.02
N ALA A 56 -9.66 3.10 -2.23
CA ALA A 56 -8.24 2.93 -1.91
C ALA A 56 -8.00 2.81 -0.40
N LEU A 57 -8.73 3.57 0.41
CA LEU A 57 -8.66 3.46 1.88
C LEU A 57 -9.24 2.13 2.39
N GLU A 58 -10.33 1.65 1.79
CA GLU A 58 -10.87 0.31 2.10
C GLU A 58 -9.89 -0.80 1.72
N TYR A 59 -9.26 -0.67 0.54
CA TYR A 59 -8.20 -1.56 0.08
C TYR A 59 -7.04 -1.59 1.08
N LEU A 60 -6.58 -0.43 1.56
CA LEU A 60 -5.55 -0.35 2.59
C LEU A 60 -5.93 -1.16 3.83
N GLU A 61 -7.13 -0.99 4.37
CA GLU A 61 -7.55 -1.71 5.58
C GLU A 61 -7.67 -3.22 5.37
N LEU A 62 -8.01 -3.68 4.16
CA LEU A 62 -7.91 -5.09 3.79
C LEU A 62 -6.46 -5.58 3.83
N ARG A 63 -5.52 -4.81 3.27
CA ARG A 63 -4.09 -5.14 3.27
C ARG A 63 -3.50 -5.15 4.68
N LEU A 64 -3.80 -4.15 5.51
CA LEU A 64 -3.34 -4.11 6.90
C LEU A 64 -3.89 -5.27 7.74
N ARG A 65 -5.17 -5.63 7.56
CA ARG A 65 -5.74 -6.84 8.20
C ARG A 65 -5.06 -8.11 7.72
N PHE A 66 -4.73 -8.19 6.43
CA PHE A 66 -4.01 -9.33 5.87
C PHE A 66 -2.61 -9.47 6.48
N PHE A 67 -1.82 -8.39 6.59
CA PHE A 67 -0.50 -8.43 7.22
C PHE A 67 -0.57 -8.65 8.73
N GLY A 68 -1.64 -8.18 9.37
CA GLY A 68 -2.00 -8.52 10.74
C GLY A 68 -0.83 -8.36 11.72
N ALA A 69 -0.55 -9.44 12.47
CA ALA A 69 0.48 -9.47 13.52
C ALA A 69 1.93 -9.31 13.01
N THR A 70 2.17 -9.35 11.70
CA THR A 70 3.52 -9.14 11.14
C THR A 70 3.95 -7.67 11.20
N LEU A 71 3.00 -6.74 11.23
CA LEU A 71 3.24 -5.31 11.39
C LEU A 71 2.81 -4.87 12.79
N PRO A 72 3.70 -4.27 13.60
CA PRO A 72 3.32 -3.76 14.91
C PRO A 72 2.33 -2.59 14.76
N PRO A 73 1.42 -2.36 15.73
CA PRO A 73 0.38 -1.32 15.61
C PRO A 73 0.90 0.08 15.25
N PRO A 74 2.02 0.58 15.83
CA PRO A 74 2.55 1.89 15.45
C PRO A 74 2.98 1.99 13.98
N ALA A 75 3.50 0.90 13.41
CA ALA A 75 3.85 0.87 11.99
C ALA A 75 2.59 0.88 11.11
N GLN A 76 1.53 0.17 11.51
CA GLN A 76 0.25 0.20 10.80
C GLN A 76 -0.37 1.61 10.79
N GLU A 77 -0.34 2.31 11.93
CA GLU A 77 -0.83 3.69 12.05
C GLU A 77 -0.03 4.65 11.15
N GLU A 78 1.30 4.52 11.12
CA GLU A 78 2.14 5.35 10.25
C GLU A 78 1.89 5.04 8.77
N VAL A 79 1.70 3.76 8.39
CA VAL A 79 1.30 3.38 7.03
C VAL A 79 -0.03 4.04 6.66
N ARG A 80 -1.04 4.00 7.53
CA ARG A 80 -2.34 4.68 7.30
C ARG A 80 -2.17 6.17 7.03
N ARG A 81 -1.41 6.85 7.90
CA ARG A 81 -1.18 8.29 7.78
C ARG A 81 -0.49 8.63 6.45
N ARG A 82 0.54 7.87 6.08
CA ARG A 82 1.30 8.09 4.83
C ARG A 82 0.47 7.78 3.60
N PHE A 83 -0.27 6.66 3.62
CA PHE A 83 -1.13 6.24 2.53
C PHE A 83 -2.22 7.27 2.25
N ALA A 84 -2.89 7.78 3.29
CA ALA A 84 -3.92 8.81 3.15
C ALA A 84 -3.38 10.10 2.48
N VAL A 85 -2.16 10.53 2.84
CA VAL A 85 -1.52 11.69 2.21
C VAL A 85 -1.27 11.46 0.71
N LEU A 86 -0.78 10.26 0.35
CA LEU A 86 -0.46 9.90 -1.02
C LEU A 86 -1.73 9.76 -1.88
N VAL A 87 -2.77 9.10 -1.38
CA VAL A 87 -4.04 8.96 -2.11
C VAL A 87 -4.73 10.30 -2.30
N ALA A 88 -4.71 11.18 -1.29
CA ALA A 88 -5.23 12.54 -1.44
C ALA A 88 -4.45 13.39 -2.46
N ALA A 89 -3.19 13.03 -2.76
CA ALA A 89 -2.43 13.66 -3.85
C ALA A 89 -2.81 13.06 -5.22
N TRP A 90 -3.04 11.75 -5.29
CA TRP A 90 -3.50 11.06 -6.50
C TRP A 90 -4.83 11.62 -7.00
N ASP A 91 -5.80 11.81 -6.11
CA ASP A 91 -7.11 12.39 -6.42
C ASP A 91 -7.00 13.79 -7.04
N ARG A 92 -6.14 14.64 -6.45
CA ARG A 92 -5.86 15.99 -6.97
C ARG A 92 -5.23 15.97 -8.35
N LEU A 93 -4.36 15.01 -8.64
CA LEU A 93 -3.73 14.86 -9.95
C LEU A 93 -4.69 14.26 -10.99
N GLY A 94 -5.58 13.33 -10.58
CA GLY A 94 -6.63 12.78 -11.42
C GLY A 94 -7.68 13.82 -11.82
N ALA A 95 -8.05 14.70 -10.90
CA ALA A 95 -8.98 15.81 -11.14
C ALA A 95 -8.39 16.92 -12.04
N GLN A 96 -7.07 16.96 -12.23
CA GLN A 96 -6.37 17.96 -13.05
C GLN A 96 -6.11 17.52 -14.50
N ARG A 97 -6.58 16.34 -14.95
CA ARG A 97 -6.50 15.95 -16.36
C ARG A 97 -7.30 16.95 -17.22
N PRO A 98 -6.66 17.78 -18.08
CA PRO A 98 -7.38 18.66 -18.97
C PRO A 98 -7.79 17.89 -20.23
N GLY A 99 -9.08 17.94 -20.59
CA GLY A 99 -9.54 17.81 -21.98
C GLY A 99 -9.98 16.43 -22.46
N ASP A 100 -11.14 15.97 -22.00
CA ASP A 100 -12.10 15.23 -22.86
C ASP A 100 -13.20 16.22 -23.32
N HIS A 101 -12.76 17.34 -23.89
CA HIS A 101 -13.59 18.34 -24.55
C HIS A 101 -12.93 18.67 -25.89
N ASP A 102 -13.03 17.76 -26.87
CA ASP A 102 -13.46 18.10 -28.24
C ASP A 102 -13.38 16.84 -29.13
N ARG A 103 -14.54 16.28 -29.46
CA ARG A 103 -14.78 15.72 -30.80
C ARG A 103 -16.22 16.08 -31.15
N SER A 104 -16.36 17.31 -31.64
CA SER A 104 -17.44 17.69 -32.54
C SER A 104 -17.31 16.97 -33.89
#